data_AF-A0A5C8VNI8-F1
#
_entry.id   AF-A0A5C8VNI8-F1
#
_cell.length_a   1.000
_cell.length_b   1.000
_cell.length_c   1.000
_cell.angle_alpha   90.00
_cell.angle_beta   90.00
_cell.angle_gamma   90.00
#
_symmetry.space_group_name_H-M   'P 1'
#
loop_
_entity.id
_entity.type
_entity.pdbx_description
1 polymer ?
#
loop_
_entity_poly.entity_id
_entity_poly.type
_entity_poly.pdbx_seq_one_letter_code
_entity_poly.pdbx_strand_id
1 'polypeptide(L)'
;MAQEAIHRGPIPVGSAPAERPSRVRLFLIALVIVVIAEAIGNINIPVGTGKIVLLPLLWALLLGGTLGLASPRLPAFLRLRSSTQSAAAAFLQPALLVFIAKLGLLVGGSLPKIFASGWSLVFQEFGHFFGTMVFGLPIALLLGIKREAIGATFSVGREPSLAIIGERYGMDSPEGRGVLAEYLTGTVFGAVFIAVLAGLIASLNIFNPLALAMGAGVGSGSMMAAASGAIAAQQTPEVAKDVATFAAASNLITTTIGTYFTLFLSLPFTIWAYGKLEPILGRNRPNTVREPSAVAVTPAHEETTIGFAEMLVAWLLIGAYGLIGNYLTYGVIPDAAVVGGMAIIIGVVILGWGLYVLSARKLPAVIWVSLIGMALTYPAMPYAAEIAALTGKINFLALATPILTFAGLSIAKDIPAFRQLGWRIVVVSFMANAGTFLGATLIAQFWMHVPVT
;
A
#
# COMPACT_ATOMS: atom_id res chain seq x y z
N MET A 1 26.89 -11.69 51.67
CA MET A 1 28.09 -12.46 51.22
C MET A 1 27.63 -13.86 50.83
N ALA A 2 27.47 -14.11 49.53
CA ALA A 2 27.55 -15.43 48.90
C ALA A 2 27.57 -15.18 47.39
N GLN A 3 28.69 -15.57 46.76
CA GLN A 3 28.97 -15.45 45.33
C GLN A 3 28.23 -16.56 44.57
N GLU A 4 27.59 -16.22 43.45
CA GLU A 4 27.08 -17.20 42.49
C GLU A 4 27.83 -17.03 41.17
N ALA A 5 28.50 -18.11 40.76
CA ALA A 5 29.44 -18.14 39.66
C ALA A 5 28.72 -18.12 38.30
N ILE A 6 29.05 -17.12 37.47
CA ILE A 6 28.57 -17.00 36.10
C ILE A 6 29.33 -17.99 35.21
N HIS A 7 28.61 -18.98 34.70
CA HIS A 7 29.06 -19.92 33.69
C HIS A 7 29.23 -19.19 32.34
N ARG A 8 30.47 -18.88 31.95
CA ARG A 8 30.78 -18.28 30.64
C ARG A 8 30.78 -19.37 29.57
N GLY A 9 29.71 -19.43 28.77
CA GLY A 9 29.68 -20.17 27.52
C GLY A 9 30.68 -19.61 26.50
N PRO A 10 31.04 -20.38 25.45
CA PRO A 10 32.07 -19.98 24.49
C PRO A 10 31.69 -18.70 23.75
N ILE A 11 32.67 -17.80 23.65
CA ILE A 11 32.61 -16.52 22.94
C ILE A 11 32.20 -16.81 21.48
N PRO A 12 31.11 -16.21 20.95
CA PRO A 12 30.78 -16.37 19.54
C PRO A 12 31.90 -15.77 18.70
N VAL A 13 32.52 -16.62 17.90
CA VAL A 13 33.51 -16.27 16.88
C VAL A 13 32.89 -15.23 15.95
N GLY A 14 33.62 -14.14 15.73
CA GLY A 14 33.13 -12.92 15.07
C GLY A 14 32.37 -13.18 13.77
N SER A 15 31.14 -12.69 13.72
CA SER A 15 30.45 -12.45 12.47
C SER A 15 31.28 -11.45 11.65
N ALA A 16 31.47 -11.75 10.37
CA ALA A 16 32.06 -10.82 9.42
C ALA A 16 31.36 -9.45 9.54
N PRO A 17 32.08 -8.32 9.41
CA PRO A 17 31.47 -7.01 9.53
C PRO A 17 30.30 -6.92 8.54
N ALA A 18 29.11 -6.62 9.06
CA ALA A 18 27.92 -6.41 8.24
C ALA A 18 28.20 -5.24 7.28
N GLU A 19 28.58 -5.54 6.04
CA GLU A 19 28.73 -4.55 4.98
C GLU A 19 27.44 -3.74 4.91
N ARG A 20 27.53 -2.44 5.22
CA ARG A 20 26.40 -1.52 5.05
C ARG A 20 25.94 -1.65 3.59
N PRO A 21 24.64 -1.92 3.33
CA PRO A 21 24.16 -2.02 1.96
C PRO A 21 24.50 -0.71 1.24
N SER A 22 25.11 -0.81 0.05
CA SER A 22 25.39 0.37 -0.77
C SER A 22 24.06 1.01 -1.19
N ARG A 23 23.61 1.99 -0.42
CA ARG A 23 22.33 2.69 -0.66
C ARG A 23 22.35 3.39 -2.01
N VAL A 24 23.49 3.95 -2.42
CA VAL A 24 23.68 4.53 -3.75
C VAL A 24 23.34 3.52 -4.84
N ARG A 25 23.81 2.27 -4.71
CA ARG A 25 23.51 1.21 -5.67
C ARG A 25 22.01 0.88 -5.71
N LEU A 26 21.33 0.84 -4.57
CA LEU A 26 19.89 0.62 -4.51
C LEU A 26 19.13 1.70 -5.30
N PHE A 27 19.44 2.98 -5.07
CA PHE A 27 18.82 4.10 -5.76
C PHE A 27 19.14 4.10 -7.27
N LEU A 28 20.37 3.76 -7.68
CA LEU A 28 20.69 3.61 -9.10
C LEU A 28 19.89 2.48 -9.78
N ILE A 29 19.74 1.33 -9.12
CA ILE A 29 18.90 0.23 -9.64
C ILE A 29 17.44 0.68 -9.73
N ALA A 30 16.93 1.37 -8.70
CA ALA A 30 15.58 1.89 -8.70
C ALA A 30 15.36 2.90 -9.84
N LEU A 31 16.31 3.82 -10.07
CA LEU A 31 16.26 4.77 -11.18
C LEU A 31 16.17 4.05 -12.54
N VAL A 32 17.01 3.03 -12.76
CA VAL A 32 16.98 2.26 -14.02
C VAL A 32 15.63 1.58 -14.21
N ILE A 33 15.07 0.98 -13.16
CA ILE A 33 13.74 0.35 -13.22
C ILE A 33 12.66 1.39 -13.53
N VAL A 34 12.67 2.55 -12.86
CA VAL A 34 11.71 3.64 -13.13
C VAL A 34 11.82 4.09 -14.59
N VAL A 35 13.04 4.36 -15.09
CA VAL A 35 13.24 4.80 -16.47
C VAL A 35 12.73 3.76 -17.47
N ILE A 36 13.03 2.46 -17.27
CA ILE A 36 12.54 1.39 -18.14
C ILE A 36 11.02 1.30 -18.08
N ALA A 37 10.44 1.31 -16.88
CA ALA A 37 9.00 1.19 -16.69
C ALA A 37 8.21 2.35 -17.31
N GLU A 38 8.69 3.59 -17.13
CA GLU A 38 8.08 4.79 -17.72
C GLU A 38 8.31 4.85 -19.24
N ALA A 39 9.46 4.39 -19.74
CA ALA A 39 9.71 4.31 -21.18
C ALA A 39 8.84 3.25 -21.89
N ILE A 40 8.46 2.17 -21.21
CA ILE A 40 7.47 1.20 -21.73
C ILE A 40 6.10 1.88 -21.86
N GLY A 41 5.74 2.75 -20.92
CA GLY A 41 4.47 3.46 -20.92
C GLY A 41 3.26 2.55 -20.65
N ASN A 42 2.10 2.99 -21.12
CA ASN A 42 0.82 2.29 -20.92
C ASN A 42 0.61 1.24 -22.01
N ILE A 43 0.45 -0.02 -21.62
CA ILE A 43 0.09 -1.12 -22.54
C ILE A 43 -1.38 -1.49 -22.32
N ASN A 44 -2.17 -1.39 -23.39
CA ASN A 44 -3.57 -1.78 -23.38
C ASN A 44 -3.72 -3.21 -23.92
N ILE A 45 -4.23 -4.12 -23.11
CA ILE A 45 -4.55 -5.49 -23.50
C ILE A 45 -6.06 -5.63 -23.61
N PRO A 46 -6.63 -5.88 -24.80
CA PRO A 46 -8.06 -6.13 -24.95
C PRO A 46 -8.42 -7.47 -24.29
N VAL A 47 -9.44 -7.50 -23.43
CA VAL A 47 -9.92 -8.71 -22.74
C VAL A 47 -11.44 -8.77 -22.81
N GLY A 48 -11.96 -9.60 -23.70
CA GLY A 48 -13.41 -9.72 -23.93
C GLY A 48 -14.01 -8.39 -24.37
N THR A 49 -15.00 -7.90 -23.62
CA THR A 49 -15.65 -6.59 -23.84
C THR A 49 -14.92 -5.43 -23.16
N GLY A 50 -13.92 -5.71 -22.32
CA GLY A 50 -13.14 -4.71 -21.58
C GLY A 50 -11.68 -4.62 -22.06
N LYS A 51 -10.87 -3.86 -21.32
CA LYS A 51 -9.43 -3.75 -21.52
C LYS A 51 -8.71 -3.76 -20.18
N ILE A 52 -7.58 -4.45 -20.11
CA ILE A 52 -6.65 -4.36 -18.98
C ILE A 52 -5.56 -3.38 -19.38
N VAL A 53 -5.39 -2.32 -18.59
CA VAL A 53 -4.32 -1.32 -18.80
C VAL A 53 -3.17 -1.63 -17.85
N LEU A 54 -2.03 -2.03 -18.43
CA LEU A 54 -0.79 -2.23 -17.70
C LEU A 54 -0.01 -0.90 -17.70
N LEU A 55 0.04 -0.27 -16.53
CA LEU A 55 0.70 1.00 -16.32
C LEU A 55 2.20 0.86 -16.03
N PRO A 56 3.00 1.93 -16.23
CA PRO A 56 4.40 2.00 -15.80
C PRO A 56 4.62 1.52 -14.37
N LEU A 57 3.76 1.91 -13.42
CA LEU A 57 3.86 1.47 -12.03
C LEU A 57 3.79 -0.06 -11.86
N LEU A 58 3.05 -0.77 -12.72
CA LEU A 58 2.97 -2.23 -12.69
C LEU A 58 4.25 -2.85 -13.27
N TRP A 59 4.79 -2.28 -14.36
CA TRP A 59 6.10 -2.68 -14.90
C TRP A 59 7.20 -2.48 -13.87
N ALA A 60 7.22 -1.37 -13.15
CA ALA A 60 8.16 -1.09 -12.08
C ALA A 60 8.12 -2.14 -10.96
N LEU A 61 6.91 -2.50 -10.51
CA LEU A 61 6.69 -3.54 -9.50
C LEU A 61 7.20 -4.91 -9.98
N LEU A 62 6.85 -5.30 -11.21
CA LEU A 62 7.24 -6.58 -11.80
C LEU A 62 8.74 -6.65 -12.07
N LEU A 63 9.36 -5.59 -12.59
CA LEU A 63 10.81 -5.51 -12.83
C LEU A 63 11.60 -5.55 -11.52
N GLY A 64 11.16 -4.79 -10.51
CA GLY A 64 11.77 -4.84 -9.17
C GLY A 64 11.64 -6.22 -8.53
N GLY A 65 10.45 -6.81 -8.60
CA GLY A 65 10.18 -8.15 -8.05
C GLY A 65 10.96 -9.25 -8.76
N THR A 66 10.99 -9.25 -10.09
CA THR A 66 11.76 -10.22 -10.89
C THR A 66 13.25 -10.08 -10.64
N LEU A 67 13.80 -8.87 -10.57
CA LEU A 67 15.20 -8.63 -10.23
C LEU A 67 15.52 -9.13 -8.81
N GLY A 68 14.64 -8.86 -7.85
CA GLY A 68 14.74 -9.38 -6.47
C GLY A 68 14.78 -10.90 -6.42
N LEU A 69 13.86 -11.56 -7.14
CA LEU A 69 13.73 -13.01 -7.20
C LEU A 69 14.87 -13.69 -7.97
N ALA A 70 15.36 -13.08 -9.05
CA ALA A 70 16.45 -13.58 -9.86
C ALA A 70 17.84 -13.31 -9.24
N SER A 71 17.92 -12.44 -8.22
CA SER A 71 19.15 -12.02 -7.54
C SER A 71 20.17 -13.14 -7.26
N PRO A 72 19.79 -14.34 -6.76
CA PRO A 72 20.76 -15.40 -6.50
C PRO A 72 21.51 -15.92 -7.76
N ARG A 73 20.92 -15.71 -8.95
CA ARG A 73 21.45 -16.16 -10.24
C ARG A 73 22.12 -15.05 -11.06
N LEU A 74 22.11 -13.81 -10.55
CA LEU A 74 22.61 -12.63 -11.26
C LEU A 74 24.07 -12.32 -10.94
N PRO A 75 24.80 -11.67 -11.87
CA PRO A 75 26.17 -11.25 -11.65
C PRO A 75 26.28 -10.26 -10.48
N ALA A 76 27.46 -10.16 -9.87
CA ALA A 76 27.68 -9.47 -8.59
C ALA A 76 27.14 -8.02 -8.55
N PHE A 77 27.12 -7.31 -9.68
CA PHE A 77 26.65 -5.93 -9.81
C PHE A 77 25.11 -5.77 -9.89
N LEU A 78 24.35 -6.84 -10.20
CA LEU A 78 22.88 -6.87 -10.15
C LEU A 78 22.31 -7.65 -8.96
N ARG A 79 23.17 -8.37 -8.23
CA ARG A 79 22.78 -9.16 -7.07
C ARG A 79 22.24 -8.28 -5.92
N LEU A 80 20.95 -8.39 -5.66
CA LEU A 80 20.24 -7.80 -4.51
C LEU A 80 20.34 -8.73 -3.30
N ARG A 81 21.27 -8.45 -2.39
CA ARG A 81 21.40 -9.18 -1.11
C ARG A 81 20.19 -8.86 -0.20
N SER A 82 19.91 -9.70 0.80
CA SER A 82 18.80 -9.45 1.75
C SER A 82 18.89 -8.07 2.40
N SER A 83 20.08 -7.58 2.75
CA SER A 83 20.27 -6.23 3.30
C SER A 83 19.85 -5.11 2.34
N THR A 84 20.03 -5.28 1.02
CA THR A 84 19.58 -4.32 0.00
C THR A 84 18.06 -4.35 -0.16
N GLN A 85 17.44 -5.53 -0.05
CA GLN A 85 15.98 -5.69 -0.13
C GLN A 85 15.28 -5.14 1.12
N SER A 86 15.86 -5.35 2.31
CA SER A 86 15.40 -4.72 3.56
C SER A 86 15.54 -3.20 3.50
N ALA A 87 16.64 -2.69 2.93
CA ALA A 87 16.79 -1.25 2.69
C ALA A 87 15.73 -0.71 1.71
N ALA A 88 15.41 -1.44 0.63
CA ALA A 88 14.33 -1.06 -0.30
C ALA A 88 12.97 -0.96 0.42
N ALA A 89 12.67 -1.91 1.31
CA ALA A 89 11.46 -1.86 2.14
C ALA A 89 11.45 -0.65 3.07
N ALA A 90 12.59 -0.32 3.69
CA ALA A 90 12.71 0.83 4.57
C ALA A 90 12.50 2.17 3.81
N PHE A 91 12.97 2.26 2.56
CA PHE A 91 12.76 3.45 1.71
C PHE A 91 11.35 3.55 1.11
N LEU A 92 10.53 2.50 1.22
CA LEU A 92 9.14 2.53 0.76
C LEU A 92 8.33 3.59 1.51
N GLN A 93 8.50 3.72 2.82
CA GLN A 93 7.77 4.70 3.63
C GLN A 93 8.13 6.15 3.25
N PRO A 94 9.43 6.54 3.14
CA PRO A 94 9.81 7.82 2.55
C PRO A 94 9.22 8.08 1.16
N ALA A 95 9.19 7.08 0.27
CA ALA A 95 8.57 7.21 -1.05
C ALA A 95 7.07 7.49 -0.97
N LEU A 96 6.37 6.77 -0.09
CA LEU A 96 4.95 6.97 0.16
C LEU A 96 4.66 8.39 0.67
N LEU A 97 5.51 8.98 1.51
CA LEU A 97 5.27 10.35 2.00
C LEU A 97 5.28 11.40 0.88
N VAL A 98 6.16 11.27 -0.13
CA VAL A 98 6.17 12.19 -1.28
C VAL A 98 4.87 12.09 -2.07
N PHE A 99 4.38 10.87 -2.27
CA PHE A 99 3.11 10.65 -2.94
C PHE A 99 1.92 11.17 -2.13
N ILE A 100 1.91 10.92 -0.81
CA ILE A 100 0.89 11.41 0.11
C ILE A 100 0.87 12.94 0.16
N ALA A 101 2.02 13.61 0.11
CA ALA A 101 2.08 15.07 0.01
C ALA A 101 1.39 15.57 -1.25
N LYS A 102 1.66 14.95 -2.41
CA LYS A 102 0.97 15.27 -3.67
C LYS A 102 -0.55 15.03 -3.56
N LEU A 103 -0.97 13.92 -2.97
CA LEU A 103 -2.38 13.62 -2.79
C LEU A 103 -3.07 14.62 -1.83
N GLY A 104 -2.41 15.00 -0.73
CA GLY A 104 -2.90 16.02 0.19
C GLY A 104 -3.12 17.37 -0.51
N LEU A 105 -2.19 17.77 -1.37
CA LEU A 105 -2.33 18.98 -2.20
C LEU A 105 -3.49 18.88 -3.23
N LEU A 106 -3.79 17.67 -3.74
CA LEU A 106 -4.97 17.47 -4.60
C LEU A 106 -6.27 17.54 -3.81
N VAL A 107 -6.30 16.88 -2.65
CA VAL A 107 -7.46 16.83 -1.74
C VAL A 107 -7.80 18.23 -1.22
N GLY A 108 -6.82 19.02 -0.79
CA GLY A 108 -7.05 20.36 -0.22
C GLY A 108 -7.83 21.30 -1.14
N GLY A 109 -7.41 21.38 -2.41
CA GLY A 109 -8.11 22.18 -3.43
C GLY A 109 -9.48 21.63 -3.83
N SER A 110 -9.78 20.38 -3.49
CA SER A 110 -11.04 19.69 -3.82
C SER A 110 -11.89 19.35 -2.59
N LEU A 111 -11.53 19.86 -1.40
CA LEU A 111 -12.28 19.63 -0.17
C LEU A 111 -13.77 19.97 -0.31
N PRO A 112 -14.20 21.08 -0.93
CA PRO A 112 -15.62 21.35 -1.15
C PRO A 112 -16.33 20.24 -1.95
N LYS A 113 -15.66 19.69 -2.98
CA LYS A 113 -16.19 18.60 -3.80
C LYS A 113 -16.26 17.27 -3.03
N ILE A 114 -15.27 17.01 -2.17
CA ILE A 114 -15.26 15.84 -1.29
C ILE A 114 -16.39 15.93 -0.27
N PHE A 115 -16.59 17.08 0.37
CA PHE A 115 -17.72 17.28 1.28
C PHE A 115 -19.07 17.16 0.57
N ALA A 116 -19.16 17.61 -0.68
CA ALA A 116 -20.36 17.43 -1.50
C ALA A 116 -20.67 15.96 -1.84
N SER A 117 -19.68 15.06 -1.80
CA SER A 117 -19.93 13.61 -1.94
C SER A 117 -20.74 13.01 -0.78
N GLY A 118 -20.91 13.79 0.30
CA GLY A 118 -21.84 13.53 1.38
C GLY A 118 -21.59 12.20 2.08
N TRP A 119 -22.65 11.41 2.21
CA TRP A 119 -22.66 10.16 2.95
C TRP A 119 -21.87 9.02 2.28
N SER A 120 -21.57 9.13 0.98
CA SER A 120 -20.85 8.07 0.25
C SER A 120 -19.46 7.81 0.83
N LEU A 121 -18.70 8.87 1.12
CA LEU A 121 -17.34 8.76 1.68
C LEU A 121 -17.33 8.25 3.13
N VAL A 122 -18.40 8.50 3.88
CA VAL A 122 -18.54 8.03 5.27
C VAL A 122 -18.94 6.57 5.30
N PHE A 123 -19.98 6.18 4.56
CA PHE A 123 -20.50 4.81 4.62
C PHE A 123 -19.64 3.80 3.88
N GLN A 124 -18.84 4.21 2.88
CA GLN A 124 -17.95 3.29 2.16
C GLN A 124 -16.94 2.57 3.07
N GLU A 125 -16.57 3.14 4.23
CA GLU A 125 -15.73 2.47 5.22
C GLU A 125 -16.34 1.15 5.70
N PHE A 126 -17.67 1.09 5.88
CA PHE A 126 -18.33 -0.17 6.20
C PHE A 126 -18.11 -1.21 5.10
N GLY A 127 -18.02 -0.78 3.85
CA GLY A 127 -17.75 -1.62 2.70
C GLY A 127 -16.32 -2.14 2.69
N HIS A 128 -15.34 -1.32 3.07
CA HIS A 128 -13.95 -1.75 3.22
C HIS A 128 -13.84 -2.90 4.22
N PHE A 129 -14.47 -2.79 5.40
CA PHE A 129 -14.36 -3.78 6.46
C PHE A 129 -15.29 -4.99 6.28
N PHE A 130 -16.59 -4.78 5.99
CA PHE A 130 -17.51 -5.90 5.76
C PHE A 130 -17.23 -6.63 4.45
N GLY A 131 -16.64 -5.95 3.48
CA GLY A 131 -16.19 -6.56 2.24
C GLY A 131 -15.21 -7.72 2.45
N THR A 132 -14.19 -7.55 3.31
CA THR A 132 -13.17 -8.61 3.52
C THR A 132 -13.78 -9.91 4.01
N MET A 133 -14.72 -9.81 4.93
CA MET A 133 -15.37 -10.97 5.57
C MET A 133 -16.47 -11.55 4.69
N VAL A 134 -17.29 -10.75 4.02
CA VAL A 134 -18.38 -11.25 3.16
C VAL A 134 -17.82 -12.07 2.00
N PHE A 135 -16.69 -11.67 1.43
CA PHE A 135 -16.06 -12.37 0.32
C PHE A 135 -15.00 -13.38 0.77
N GLY A 136 -14.16 -13.04 1.74
CA GLY A 136 -13.05 -13.87 2.18
C GLY A 136 -13.48 -15.05 3.08
N LEU A 137 -14.34 -14.80 4.07
CA LEU A 137 -14.66 -15.80 5.11
C LEU A 137 -15.37 -17.04 4.54
N PRO A 138 -16.39 -16.94 3.66
CA PRO A 138 -17.00 -18.11 3.06
C PRO A 138 -16.00 -18.96 2.27
N ILE A 139 -15.14 -18.31 1.50
CA ILE A 139 -14.12 -18.98 0.69
C ILE A 139 -13.09 -19.67 1.60
N ALA A 140 -12.68 -19.03 2.69
CA ALA A 140 -11.78 -19.63 3.67
C ALA A 140 -12.34 -20.92 4.27
N LEU A 141 -13.59 -20.89 4.72
CA LEU A 141 -14.26 -22.04 5.30
C LEU A 141 -14.47 -23.17 4.29
N LEU A 142 -14.83 -22.82 3.05
CA LEU A 142 -14.89 -23.78 1.94
C LEU A 142 -13.50 -24.37 1.63
N LEU A 143 -12.43 -23.61 1.73
CA LEU A 143 -11.09 -24.15 1.56
C LEU A 143 -10.60 -24.94 2.78
N GLY A 144 -11.41 -25.13 3.83
CA GLY A 144 -11.04 -25.87 5.02
C GLY A 144 -10.03 -25.12 5.89
N ILE A 145 -10.06 -23.79 5.84
CA ILE A 145 -9.35 -22.91 6.76
C ILE A 145 -10.30 -22.61 7.92
N LYS A 146 -9.83 -22.82 9.16
CA LYS A 146 -10.69 -22.75 10.36
C LYS A 146 -10.45 -21.42 11.07
N ARG A 147 -9.88 -21.43 12.26
CA ARG A 147 -9.67 -20.22 13.07
C ARG A 147 -8.74 -19.21 12.39
N GLU A 148 -7.84 -19.67 11.54
CA GLU A 148 -6.97 -18.83 10.71
C GLU A 148 -7.79 -17.93 9.76
N ALA A 149 -9.01 -18.34 9.39
CA ALA A 149 -9.90 -17.53 8.58
C ALA A 149 -10.26 -16.21 9.28
N ILE A 150 -10.45 -16.23 10.60
CA ILE A 150 -10.76 -15.01 11.38
C ILE A 150 -9.64 -13.99 11.19
N GLY A 151 -8.40 -14.41 11.37
CA GLY A 151 -7.23 -13.54 11.19
C GLY A 151 -7.01 -13.11 9.74
N ALA A 152 -7.34 -13.95 8.78
CA ALA A 152 -7.15 -13.66 7.36
C ALA A 152 -8.25 -12.76 6.75
N THR A 153 -9.44 -12.68 7.36
CA THR A 153 -10.60 -12.05 6.69
C THR A 153 -11.25 -10.90 7.47
N PHE A 154 -10.76 -10.54 8.65
CA PHE A 154 -11.30 -9.39 9.40
C PHE A 154 -10.76 -8.03 8.91
N SER A 155 -9.72 -8.02 8.09
CA SER A 155 -9.14 -6.81 7.47
C SER A 155 -8.16 -7.22 6.36
N VAL A 156 -7.65 -6.25 5.59
CA VAL A 156 -6.59 -6.45 4.59
C VAL A 156 -5.17 -6.66 5.19
N GLY A 157 -5.10 -7.02 6.48
CA GLY A 157 -3.86 -7.38 7.18
C GLY A 157 -2.76 -6.32 7.07
N ARG A 158 -2.95 -5.16 7.69
CA ARG A 158 -1.89 -4.14 7.84
C ARG A 158 -1.30 -4.17 9.24
N GLU A 159 -0.31 -3.31 9.52
CA GLU A 159 0.37 -3.23 10.81
C GLU A 159 -0.59 -3.12 12.01
N PRO A 160 -1.66 -2.30 11.96
CA PRO A 160 -2.65 -2.28 13.04
C PRO A 160 -3.37 -3.61 13.24
N SER A 161 -3.65 -4.35 12.17
CA SER A 161 -4.28 -5.67 12.21
C SER A 161 -3.39 -6.70 12.90
N LEU A 162 -2.08 -6.68 12.62
CA LEU A 162 -1.10 -7.53 13.29
C LEU A 162 -1.05 -7.24 14.79
N ALA A 163 -1.02 -5.95 15.17
CA ALA A 163 -1.03 -5.54 16.58
C ALA A 163 -2.29 -6.02 17.31
N ILE A 164 -3.48 -5.81 16.73
CA ILE A 164 -4.76 -6.21 17.32
C ILE A 164 -4.80 -7.73 17.58
N ILE A 165 -4.40 -8.54 16.61
CA ILE A 165 -4.41 -10.00 16.76
C ILE A 165 -3.29 -10.48 17.69
N GLY A 166 -2.11 -9.88 17.60
CA GLY A 166 -0.98 -10.18 18.47
C GLY A 166 -1.31 -9.95 19.94
N GLU A 167 -1.95 -8.82 20.28
CA GLU A 167 -2.38 -8.50 21.64
C GLU A 167 -3.53 -9.38 22.13
N ARG A 168 -4.50 -9.71 21.26
CA ARG A 168 -5.71 -10.43 21.66
C ARG A 168 -5.56 -11.95 21.70
N TYR A 169 -4.80 -12.52 20.77
CA TYR A 169 -4.69 -13.97 20.57
C TYR A 169 -3.25 -14.49 20.65
N GLY A 170 -2.24 -13.62 20.49
CA GLY A 170 -0.84 -14.01 20.31
C GLY A 170 -0.52 -14.42 18.87
N MET A 171 0.70 -14.14 18.40
CA MET A 171 1.10 -14.42 17.01
C MET A 171 1.25 -15.91 16.70
N ASP A 172 1.43 -16.74 17.72
CA ASP A 172 1.49 -18.20 17.59
C ASP A 172 0.10 -18.85 17.42
N SER A 173 -0.97 -18.09 17.62
CA SER A 173 -2.35 -18.59 17.48
C SER A 173 -2.74 -18.85 16.02
N PRO A 174 -3.79 -19.66 15.77
CA PRO A 174 -4.39 -19.76 14.43
C PRO A 174 -4.73 -18.40 13.82
N GLU A 175 -5.33 -17.49 14.58
CA GLU A 175 -5.66 -16.13 14.14
C GLU A 175 -4.40 -15.35 13.77
N GLY A 176 -3.34 -15.46 14.58
CA GLY A 176 -2.01 -14.88 14.31
C GLY A 176 -1.44 -15.33 12.98
N ARG A 177 -1.51 -16.63 12.70
CA ARG A 177 -1.07 -17.22 11.42
C ARG A 177 -1.90 -16.70 10.24
N GLY A 178 -3.21 -16.57 10.45
CA GLY A 178 -4.14 -15.99 9.48
C GLY A 178 -3.78 -14.56 9.08
N VAL A 179 -3.59 -13.68 10.07
CA VAL A 179 -3.28 -12.27 9.81
C VAL A 179 -1.87 -12.08 9.24
N LEU A 180 -0.90 -12.91 9.62
CA LEU A 180 0.43 -12.91 9.02
C LEU A 180 0.38 -13.31 7.54
N ALA A 181 -0.41 -14.34 7.22
CA ALA A 181 -0.60 -14.77 5.85
C ALA A 181 -1.22 -13.67 4.98
N GLU A 182 -2.23 -12.97 5.52
CA GLU A 182 -2.84 -11.82 4.85
C GLU A 182 -1.83 -10.68 4.63
N TYR A 183 -1.08 -10.32 5.67
CA TYR A 183 -0.06 -9.28 5.61
C TYR A 183 0.97 -9.59 4.53
N LEU A 184 1.58 -10.77 4.57
CA LEU A 184 2.61 -11.22 3.63
C LEU A 184 2.06 -11.33 2.20
N THR A 185 0.84 -11.86 2.03
CA THR A 185 0.24 -11.98 0.70
C THR A 185 -0.04 -10.60 0.11
N GLY A 186 -0.57 -9.67 0.91
CA GLY A 186 -0.88 -8.33 0.44
C GLY A 186 0.37 -7.47 0.20
N THR A 187 1.46 -7.63 0.95
CA THR A 187 2.73 -6.92 0.65
C THR A 187 3.40 -7.45 -0.61
N VAL A 188 3.36 -8.77 -0.84
CA VAL A 188 4.00 -9.42 -1.99
C VAL A 188 3.21 -9.22 -3.28
N PHE A 189 1.89 -9.45 -3.25
CA PHE A 189 1.04 -9.50 -4.45
C PHE A 189 -0.11 -8.50 -4.44
N GLY A 190 -0.43 -7.89 -3.31
CA GLY A 190 -1.64 -7.05 -3.16
C GLY A 190 -1.71 -5.91 -4.17
N ALA A 191 -0.61 -5.18 -4.39
CA ALA A 191 -0.56 -4.08 -5.36
C ALA A 191 -0.76 -4.55 -6.82
N VAL A 192 -0.17 -5.69 -7.21
CA VAL A 192 -0.40 -6.28 -8.55
C VAL A 192 -1.86 -6.69 -8.69
N PHE A 193 -2.35 -7.45 -7.71
CA PHE A 193 -3.69 -8.01 -7.71
C PHE A 193 -4.75 -6.91 -7.82
N ILE A 194 -4.65 -5.88 -6.96
CA ILE A 194 -5.65 -4.82 -6.93
C ILE A 194 -5.58 -3.92 -8.16
N ALA A 195 -4.39 -3.69 -8.74
CA ALA A 195 -4.27 -2.94 -9.99
C ALA A 195 -4.99 -3.65 -11.13
N VAL A 196 -4.79 -4.96 -11.27
CA VAL A 196 -5.45 -5.78 -12.30
C VAL A 196 -6.97 -5.83 -12.05
N LEU A 197 -7.38 -6.07 -10.80
CA LEU A 197 -8.81 -6.12 -10.44
C LEU A 197 -9.50 -4.77 -10.69
N ALA A 198 -8.96 -3.67 -10.15
CA ALA A 198 -9.54 -2.35 -10.29
C ALA A 198 -9.56 -1.90 -11.75
N GLY A 199 -8.50 -2.19 -12.52
CA GLY A 199 -8.46 -1.94 -13.95
C GLY A 199 -9.53 -2.72 -14.71
N LEU A 200 -9.70 -4.02 -14.42
CA LEU A 200 -10.73 -4.85 -15.05
C LEU A 200 -12.13 -4.33 -14.72
N ILE A 201 -12.44 -4.07 -13.45
CA ILE A 201 -13.77 -3.60 -13.01
C ILE A 201 -14.07 -2.21 -13.59
N ALA A 202 -13.08 -1.30 -13.64
CA ALA A 202 -13.24 0.00 -14.30
C ALA A 202 -13.59 -0.16 -15.79
N SER A 203 -12.97 -1.13 -16.48
CA SER A 203 -13.22 -1.37 -17.90
C SER A 203 -14.62 -1.89 -18.21
N LEU A 204 -15.33 -2.43 -17.21
CA LEU A 204 -16.73 -2.86 -17.37
C LEU A 204 -17.70 -1.68 -17.49
N ASN A 205 -17.30 -0.46 -17.11
CA ASN A 205 -18.13 0.75 -17.12
C ASN A 205 -19.47 0.61 -16.34
N ILE A 206 -19.51 -0.28 -15.33
CA ILE A 206 -20.71 -0.52 -14.50
C ILE A 206 -20.77 0.45 -13.31
N PHE A 207 -19.61 0.84 -12.78
CA PHE A 207 -19.51 1.71 -11.60
C PHE A 207 -19.07 3.11 -11.99
N ASN A 208 -19.50 4.10 -11.21
CA ASN A 208 -18.98 5.45 -11.29
C ASN A 208 -17.47 5.42 -10.95
N PRO A 209 -16.59 6.10 -11.73
CA PRO A 209 -15.16 6.15 -11.44
C PRO A 209 -14.83 6.66 -10.02
N LEU A 210 -15.65 7.55 -9.45
CA LEU A 210 -15.46 8.04 -8.08
C LEU A 210 -15.83 6.99 -7.03
N ALA A 211 -16.77 6.09 -7.32
CA ALA A 211 -17.10 4.95 -6.46
C ALA A 211 -15.93 3.96 -6.43
N LEU A 212 -15.38 3.66 -7.61
CA LEU A 212 -14.18 2.84 -7.74
C LEU A 212 -12.98 3.49 -7.05
N ALA A 213 -12.86 4.81 -7.12
CA ALA A 213 -11.82 5.56 -6.43
C ALA A 213 -11.93 5.41 -4.91
N MET A 214 -13.12 5.57 -4.33
CA MET A 214 -13.32 5.30 -2.90
C MET A 214 -13.00 3.85 -2.56
N GLY A 215 -13.43 2.89 -3.39
CA GLY A 215 -13.07 1.48 -3.24
C GLY A 215 -11.56 1.21 -3.29
N ALA A 216 -10.79 1.99 -4.05
CA ALA A 216 -9.33 1.89 -4.10
C ALA A 216 -8.64 2.35 -2.82
N GLY A 217 -9.35 3.05 -1.92
CA GLY A 217 -8.85 3.56 -0.65
C GLY A 217 -8.66 2.49 0.44
N VAL A 218 -8.12 1.33 0.09
CA VAL A 218 -8.12 0.09 0.91
C VAL A 218 -7.29 0.14 2.21
N GLY A 219 -6.73 1.29 2.60
CA GLY A 219 -5.88 1.43 3.78
C GLY A 219 -4.40 1.04 3.56
N SER A 220 -3.95 0.98 2.31
CA SER A 220 -2.55 0.75 1.94
C SER A 220 -2.14 1.71 0.82
N GLY A 221 -1.12 2.53 1.07
CA GLY A 221 -0.70 3.54 0.10
C GLY A 221 -0.22 2.97 -1.24
N SER A 222 0.49 1.82 -1.24
CA SER A 222 0.94 1.18 -2.48
C SER A 222 -0.22 0.52 -3.24
N MET A 223 -1.15 -0.13 -2.55
CA MET A 223 -2.34 -0.72 -3.17
C MET A 223 -3.28 0.35 -3.70
N MET A 224 -3.49 1.43 -2.94
CA MET A 224 -4.26 2.59 -3.37
C MET A 224 -3.63 3.25 -4.61
N ALA A 225 -2.30 3.43 -4.63
CA ALA A 225 -1.59 3.98 -5.79
C ALA A 225 -1.81 3.13 -7.04
N ALA A 226 -1.71 1.80 -6.88
CA ALA A 226 -1.86 0.85 -7.97
C ALA A 226 -3.31 0.77 -8.50
N ALA A 227 -4.29 0.68 -7.59
CA ALA A 227 -5.72 0.62 -7.94
C ALA A 227 -6.22 1.94 -8.54
N SER A 228 -5.99 3.07 -7.87
CA SER A 228 -6.41 4.38 -8.36
C SER A 228 -5.74 4.74 -9.68
N GLY A 229 -4.48 4.32 -9.88
CA GLY A 229 -3.82 4.45 -11.17
C GLY A 229 -4.48 3.65 -12.27
N ALA A 230 -4.76 2.38 -12.04
CA ALA A 230 -5.43 1.51 -13.02
C ALA A 230 -6.82 2.03 -13.42
N ILE A 231 -7.55 2.64 -12.48
CA ILE A 231 -8.84 3.30 -12.73
C ILE A 231 -8.61 4.60 -13.53
N ALA A 232 -7.76 5.50 -13.04
CA ALA A 232 -7.51 6.82 -13.63
C ALA A 232 -6.99 6.75 -15.07
N ALA A 233 -6.20 5.74 -15.40
CA ALA A 233 -5.66 5.52 -16.75
C ALA A 233 -6.72 5.26 -17.82
N GLN A 234 -7.94 4.92 -17.41
CA GLN A 234 -9.07 4.65 -18.30
C GLN A 234 -10.03 5.82 -18.40
N GLN A 235 -9.74 6.93 -17.71
CA GLN A 235 -10.61 8.10 -17.60
C GLN A 235 -9.99 9.33 -18.30
N THR A 236 -10.77 10.40 -18.46
CA THR A 236 -10.24 11.68 -18.92
C THR A 236 -9.30 12.28 -17.87
N PRO A 237 -8.38 13.21 -18.23
CA PRO A 237 -7.47 13.84 -17.28
C PRO A 237 -8.17 14.48 -16.06
N GLU A 238 -9.35 15.05 -16.27
CA GLU A 238 -10.16 15.68 -15.21
C GLU A 238 -10.69 14.63 -14.23
N VAL A 239 -11.31 13.57 -14.75
CA VAL A 239 -11.85 12.47 -13.93
C VAL A 239 -10.71 11.69 -13.27
N ALA A 240 -9.56 11.52 -13.93
CA ALA A 240 -8.37 10.90 -13.35
C ALA A 240 -7.87 11.66 -12.11
N LYS A 241 -7.91 12.99 -12.14
CA LYS A 241 -7.58 13.83 -10.97
C LYS A 241 -8.58 13.61 -9.84
N ASP A 242 -9.87 13.51 -10.15
CA ASP A 242 -10.89 13.21 -9.15
C ASP A 242 -10.72 11.80 -8.57
N VAL A 243 -10.43 10.80 -9.40
CA VAL A 243 -10.13 9.43 -8.96
C VAL A 243 -8.98 9.43 -7.96
N ALA A 244 -7.88 10.11 -8.26
CA ALA A 244 -6.76 10.26 -7.32
C ALA A 244 -7.19 10.89 -5.99
N THR A 245 -8.01 11.93 -6.09
CA THR A 245 -8.48 12.74 -4.96
C THR A 245 -9.40 11.94 -4.03
N PHE A 246 -10.38 11.24 -4.60
CA PHE A 246 -11.33 10.42 -3.84
C PHE A 246 -10.67 9.17 -3.26
N ALA A 247 -9.75 8.54 -4.00
CA ALA A 247 -8.97 7.41 -3.48
C ALA A 247 -8.06 7.83 -2.33
N ALA A 248 -7.41 8.98 -2.44
CA ALA A 248 -6.59 9.54 -1.37
C ALA A 248 -7.41 9.86 -0.11
N ALA A 249 -8.56 10.52 -0.28
CA ALA A 249 -9.44 10.87 0.82
C ALA A 249 -9.96 9.63 1.54
N SER A 250 -10.44 8.63 0.79
CA SER A 250 -10.87 7.34 1.36
C SER A 250 -9.71 6.65 2.08
N ASN A 251 -8.54 6.52 1.44
CA ASN A 251 -7.38 5.87 2.06
C ASN A 251 -6.91 6.58 3.34
N LEU A 252 -6.98 7.91 3.40
CA LEU A 252 -6.65 8.68 4.59
C LEU A 252 -7.63 8.39 5.73
N ILE A 253 -8.93 8.31 5.43
CA ILE A 253 -9.97 7.92 6.41
C ILE A 253 -9.69 6.50 6.90
N THR A 254 -9.56 5.53 6.01
CA THR A 254 -9.28 4.12 6.37
C THR A 254 -8.00 3.99 7.20
N THR A 255 -6.94 4.75 6.88
CA THR A 255 -5.68 4.70 7.66
C THR A 255 -5.82 5.37 9.03
N THR A 256 -6.66 6.39 9.17
CA THR A 256 -6.77 7.18 10.41
C THR A 256 -7.77 6.58 11.40
N ILE A 257 -8.97 6.25 10.94
CA ILE A 257 -10.05 5.72 11.79
C ILE A 257 -10.27 4.21 11.63
N GLY A 258 -9.70 3.59 10.59
CA GLY A 258 -9.93 2.19 10.27
C GLY A 258 -9.41 1.21 11.32
N THR A 259 -8.38 1.56 12.09
CA THR A 259 -7.92 0.75 13.23
C THR A 259 -9.04 0.57 14.27
N TYR A 260 -9.79 1.63 14.57
CA TYR A 260 -10.92 1.56 15.51
C TYR A 260 -12.09 0.77 14.93
N PHE A 261 -12.39 0.96 13.65
CA PHE A 261 -13.36 0.11 12.95
C PHE A 261 -12.97 -1.37 12.98
N THR A 262 -11.69 -1.66 12.75
CA THR A 262 -11.16 -3.03 12.78
C THR A 262 -11.34 -3.64 14.16
N LEU A 263 -10.95 -2.91 15.22
CA LEU A 263 -10.99 -3.37 16.59
C LEU A 263 -12.42 -3.56 17.13
N PHE A 264 -13.30 -2.57 16.91
CA PHE A 264 -14.62 -2.51 17.54
C PHE A 264 -15.76 -3.06 16.68
N LEU A 265 -15.62 -3.08 15.36
CA LEU A 265 -16.67 -3.57 14.46
C LEU A 265 -16.22 -4.82 13.71
N SER A 266 -15.14 -4.73 12.94
CA SER A 266 -14.78 -5.77 11.97
C SER A 266 -14.42 -7.10 12.63
N LEU A 267 -13.53 -7.08 13.62
CA LEU A 267 -13.10 -8.29 14.31
C LEU A 267 -14.25 -8.96 15.10
N PRO A 268 -15.01 -8.25 15.97
CA PRO A 268 -16.17 -8.83 16.65
C PRO A 268 -17.19 -9.45 15.69
N PHE A 269 -17.49 -8.77 14.59
CA PHE A 269 -18.40 -9.29 13.60
C PHE A 269 -17.84 -10.51 12.88
N THR A 270 -16.55 -10.52 12.51
CA THR A 270 -15.91 -11.66 11.84
C THR A 270 -15.95 -12.90 12.73
N ILE A 271 -15.74 -12.76 14.04
CA ILE A 271 -15.89 -13.85 15.01
C ILE A 271 -17.32 -14.38 15.04
N TRP A 272 -18.31 -13.49 15.08
CA TRP A 272 -19.72 -13.86 15.03
C TRP A 272 -20.08 -14.59 13.73
N ALA A 273 -19.66 -14.04 12.58
CA ALA A 273 -19.90 -14.60 11.27
C ALA A 273 -19.24 -15.98 11.12
N TYR A 274 -18.01 -16.13 11.62
CA TYR A 274 -17.32 -17.42 11.67
C TYR A 274 -18.13 -18.45 12.46
N GLY A 275 -18.63 -18.09 13.65
CA GLY A 275 -19.45 -18.99 14.48
C GLY A 275 -20.75 -19.43 13.81
N LYS A 276 -21.29 -18.63 12.87
CA LYS A 276 -22.49 -18.98 12.10
C LYS A 276 -22.19 -19.76 10.82
N LEU A 277 -21.12 -19.41 10.12
CA LEU A 277 -20.78 -19.97 8.82
C LEU A 277 -19.96 -21.26 8.90
N GLU A 278 -19.12 -21.43 9.92
CA GLU A 278 -18.26 -22.60 10.07
C GLU A 278 -19.06 -23.92 10.15
N PRO A 279 -20.16 -24.01 10.91
CA PRO A 279 -20.95 -25.25 10.99
C PRO A 279 -21.65 -25.61 9.67
N ILE A 280 -21.83 -24.63 8.78
CA ILE A 280 -22.52 -24.79 7.49
C ILE A 280 -21.52 -25.10 6.39
N LEU A 281 -20.54 -24.22 6.19
CA LEU A 281 -19.58 -24.27 5.08
C LEU A 281 -18.36 -25.15 5.37
N GLY A 282 -17.96 -25.20 6.65
CA GLY A 282 -16.79 -25.93 7.12
C GLY A 282 -17.07 -27.37 7.54
N ARG A 283 -18.32 -27.83 7.50
CA ARG A 283 -18.73 -29.17 7.95
C ARG A 283 -17.95 -30.26 7.20
N ASN A 284 -17.41 -31.22 7.94
CA ASN A 284 -16.63 -32.37 7.44
C ASN A 284 -15.34 -32.02 6.68
N ARG A 285 -14.82 -30.79 6.79
CA ARG A 285 -13.55 -30.39 6.18
C ARG A 285 -12.44 -30.36 7.24
N PRO A 286 -11.34 -31.11 7.08
CA PRO A 286 -10.20 -31.05 7.99
C PRO A 286 -9.53 -29.68 7.92
N ASN A 287 -8.91 -29.23 9.02
CA ASN A 287 -8.13 -27.99 8.98
C ASN A 287 -6.92 -28.20 8.06
N THR A 288 -6.74 -27.28 7.12
CA THR A 288 -5.76 -27.41 6.04
C THR A 288 -4.60 -26.44 6.16
N VAL A 289 -4.66 -25.50 7.10
CA VAL A 289 -3.50 -24.70 7.47
C VAL A 289 -2.64 -25.51 8.44
N ARG A 290 -1.39 -25.76 8.05
CA ARG A 290 -0.40 -26.42 8.91
C ARG A 290 0.14 -25.42 9.92
N GLU A 291 0.48 -25.89 11.11
CA GLU A 291 1.24 -25.07 12.06
C GLU A 291 2.58 -24.69 11.42
N PRO A 292 2.93 -23.38 11.36
CA PRO A 292 4.26 -22.99 10.95
C PRO A 292 5.27 -23.54 11.95
N SER A 293 6.45 -23.92 11.47
CA SER A 293 7.61 -24.14 12.35
C SER A 293 7.90 -22.85 13.13
N ALA A 294 8.32 -22.96 14.40
CA ALA A 294 8.59 -21.82 15.31
C ALA A 294 9.51 -20.71 14.73
N VAL A 295 10.24 -21.01 13.65
CA VAL A 295 11.11 -20.09 12.91
C VAL A 295 10.31 -19.07 12.05
N ALA A 296 9.03 -19.33 11.76
CA ALA A 296 8.21 -18.53 10.84
C ALA A 296 7.51 -17.31 11.50
N VAL A 297 7.51 -17.22 12.84
CA VAL A 297 6.70 -16.25 13.59
C VAL A 297 7.47 -14.99 13.96
N THR A 298 8.75 -14.90 13.61
CA THR A 298 9.45 -13.61 13.66
C THR A 298 9.25 -12.90 12.33
N PRO A 299 8.51 -11.76 12.25
CA PRO A 299 8.74 -10.82 11.19
C PRO A 299 10.19 -10.37 11.35
N ALA A 300 11.11 -11.04 10.67
CA ALA A 300 12.51 -10.67 10.59
C ALA A 300 12.61 -9.42 9.70
N HIS A 301 11.99 -8.34 10.14
CA HIS A 301 12.34 -7.00 9.73
C HIS A 301 13.47 -6.60 10.66
N GLU A 302 14.70 -6.91 10.27
CA GLU A 302 15.81 -6.03 10.64
C GLU A 302 15.40 -4.64 10.14
N GLU A 303 14.82 -3.84 11.03
CA GLU A 303 14.45 -2.46 10.75
C GLU A 303 15.74 -1.74 10.41
N THR A 304 15.97 -1.56 9.11
CA THR A 304 17.09 -0.78 8.64
C THR A 304 16.79 0.66 9.02
N THR A 305 17.45 1.14 10.07
CA THR A 305 17.27 2.52 10.52
C THR A 305 17.80 3.49 9.46
N ILE A 306 16.97 4.46 9.09
CA ILE A 306 17.30 5.49 8.11
C ILE A 306 17.58 6.78 8.89
N GLY A 307 18.78 7.34 8.70
CA GLY A 307 19.12 8.63 9.28
C GLY A 307 18.33 9.76 8.61
N PHE A 308 18.13 10.88 9.30
CA PHE A 308 17.39 12.02 8.73
C PHE A 308 18.01 12.55 7.42
N ALA A 309 19.34 12.65 7.36
CA ALA A 309 20.03 13.08 6.13
C ALA A 309 19.78 12.13 4.95
N GLU A 310 19.72 10.83 5.21
CA GLU A 310 19.44 9.82 4.18
C GLU A 310 18.00 9.88 3.71
N MET A 311 17.08 10.16 4.63
CA MET A 311 15.68 10.35 4.31
C MET A 311 15.44 11.62 3.47
N LEU A 312 16.14 12.72 3.78
CA LEU A 312 16.14 13.93 2.94
C LEU A 312 16.64 13.63 1.52
N VAL A 313 17.78 12.94 1.41
CA VAL A 313 18.32 12.53 0.11
C VAL A 313 17.35 11.61 -0.62
N ALA A 314 16.71 10.67 0.09
CA ALA A 314 15.71 9.79 -0.49
C ALA A 314 14.53 10.57 -1.06
N TRP A 315 13.96 11.53 -0.32
CA TRP A 315 12.86 12.36 -0.83
C TRP A 315 13.24 13.15 -2.07
N LEU A 316 14.44 13.74 -2.10
CA LEU A 316 14.94 14.44 -3.28
C LEU A 316 15.10 13.50 -4.49
N LEU A 317 15.66 12.31 -4.28
CA LEU A 317 15.83 11.32 -5.35
C LEU A 317 14.49 10.78 -5.85
N ILE A 318 13.55 10.48 -4.95
CA ILE A 318 12.19 10.04 -5.30
C ILE A 318 11.46 11.14 -6.08
N GLY A 319 11.59 12.40 -5.66
CA GLY A 319 11.07 13.55 -6.41
C GLY A 319 11.69 13.65 -7.81
N ALA A 320 13.01 13.45 -7.93
CA ALA A 320 13.68 13.41 -9.23
C ALA A 320 13.17 12.26 -10.11
N TYR A 321 12.95 11.07 -9.55
CA TYR A 321 12.38 9.93 -10.28
C TYR A 321 10.96 10.23 -10.76
N GLY A 322 10.16 10.90 -9.93
CA GLY A 322 8.84 11.40 -10.31
C GLY A 322 8.89 12.40 -11.45
N LEU A 323 9.85 13.32 -11.46
CA LEU A 323 10.03 14.27 -12.58
C LEU A 323 10.43 13.57 -13.87
N ILE A 324 11.30 12.55 -13.79
CA ILE A 324 11.69 11.73 -14.94
C ILE A 324 10.46 10.99 -15.49
N GLY A 325 9.67 10.33 -14.63
CA GLY A 325 8.42 9.68 -15.06
C GLY A 325 7.40 10.66 -15.64
N ASN A 326 7.30 11.86 -15.06
CA ASN A 326 6.42 12.92 -15.55
C ASN A 326 6.80 13.37 -16.97
N TYR A 327 8.09 13.41 -17.26
CA TYR A 327 8.60 13.71 -18.60
C TYR A 327 8.41 12.54 -19.57
N LEU A 328 8.86 11.34 -19.20
CA LEU A 328 8.86 10.18 -20.11
C LEU A 328 7.45 9.73 -20.50
N THR A 329 6.52 9.65 -19.53
CA THR A 329 5.18 9.11 -19.76
C THR A 329 4.16 10.19 -20.15
N TYR A 330 4.30 11.39 -19.60
CA TYR A 330 3.31 12.47 -19.77
C TYR A 330 3.83 13.66 -20.61
N GLY A 331 5.08 13.63 -21.06
CA GLY A 331 5.66 14.66 -21.94
C GLY A 331 5.88 16.01 -21.27
N VAL A 332 5.78 16.09 -19.95
CA VAL A 332 5.91 17.36 -19.21
C VAL A 332 7.38 17.70 -19.02
N ILE A 333 7.86 18.73 -19.71
CA ILE A 333 9.26 19.19 -19.62
C ILE A 333 9.55 19.69 -18.19
N PRO A 334 10.66 19.30 -17.55
CA PRO A 334 11.02 19.74 -16.21
C PRO A 334 11.57 21.17 -16.21
N ASP A 335 10.72 22.14 -16.58
CA ASP A 335 11.01 23.57 -16.49
C ASP A 335 11.05 24.07 -15.03
N ALA A 336 11.40 25.35 -14.84
CA ALA A 336 11.51 25.95 -13.51
C ALA A 336 10.19 25.87 -12.70
N ALA A 337 9.03 25.90 -13.36
CA ALA A 337 7.74 25.82 -12.69
C ALA A 337 7.40 24.38 -12.27
N VAL A 338 7.72 23.39 -13.09
CA VAL A 338 7.56 21.97 -12.76
C VAL A 338 8.49 21.56 -11.63
N VAL A 339 9.76 21.99 -11.69
CA VAL A 339 10.73 21.78 -10.61
C VAL A 339 10.29 22.51 -9.34
N GLY A 340 9.77 23.73 -9.45
CA GLY A 340 9.19 24.48 -8.34
C GLY A 340 8.00 23.75 -7.70
N GLY A 341 7.10 23.17 -8.51
CA GLY A 341 6.02 22.32 -8.02
C GLY A 341 6.51 21.10 -7.24
N MET A 342 7.59 20.45 -7.70
CA MET A 342 8.18 19.32 -6.98
C MET A 342 8.83 19.77 -5.66
N ALA A 343 9.52 20.91 -5.67
CA ALA A 343 10.10 21.50 -4.47
C ALA A 343 9.02 21.79 -3.41
N ILE A 344 7.84 22.26 -3.80
CA ILE A 344 6.69 22.42 -2.89
C ILE A 344 6.26 21.08 -2.29
N ILE A 345 6.12 20.03 -3.12
CA ILE A 345 5.74 18.69 -2.65
C ILE A 345 6.76 18.17 -1.61
N ILE A 346 8.05 18.28 -1.91
CA ILE A 346 9.11 17.89 -0.96
C ILE A 346 9.09 18.75 0.30
N GLY A 347 8.83 20.05 0.18
CA GLY A 347 8.65 20.96 1.31
C GLY A 347 7.52 20.52 2.24
N VAL A 348 6.38 20.11 1.69
CA VAL A 348 5.25 19.54 2.46
C VAL A 348 5.68 18.31 3.25
N VAL A 349 6.46 17.41 2.62
CA VAL A 349 6.98 16.20 3.29
C VAL A 349 7.90 16.58 4.46
N ILE A 350 8.84 17.49 4.23
CA ILE A 350 9.81 17.93 5.26
C ILE A 350 9.08 18.57 6.44
N LEU A 351 8.13 19.47 6.18
CA LEU A 351 7.34 20.13 7.21
C LEU A 351 6.46 19.13 7.99
N GLY A 352 5.78 18.22 7.29
CA GLY A 352 4.94 17.21 7.93
C GLY A 352 5.73 16.21 8.75
N TRP A 353 6.91 15.80 8.28
CA TRP A 353 7.82 15.00 9.07
C TRP A 353 8.37 15.76 10.29
N GLY A 354 8.66 17.06 10.13
CA GLY A 354 9.04 17.93 11.23
C GLY A 354 7.97 17.94 12.34
N LEU A 355 6.70 18.14 11.98
CA LEU A 355 5.58 18.07 12.92
C LEU A 355 5.39 16.68 13.52
N TYR A 356 5.59 15.61 12.74
CA TYR A 356 5.59 14.25 13.25
C TYR A 356 6.61 14.06 14.39
N VAL A 357 7.84 14.54 14.21
CA VAL A 357 8.88 14.48 15.24
C VAL A 357 8.53 15.37 16.43
N LEU A 358 8.07 16.61 16.19
CA LEU A 358 7.68 17.56 17.24
C LEU A 358 6.48 17.07 18.08
N SER A 359 5.55 16.34 17.47
CA SER A 359 4.40 15.72 18.15
C SER A 359 4.76 14.48 18.99
N ALA A 360 6.06 14.24 19.22
CA ALA A 360 6.58 13.04 19.87
C ALA A 360 6.08 11.74 19.23
N ARG A 361 5.85 11.76 17.91
CA ARG A 361 5.41 10.60 17.12
C ARG A 361 4.06 9.99 17.54
N LYS A 362 3.20 10.77 18.22
CA LYS A 362 1.87 10.32 18.69
C LYS A 362 0.90 10.00 17.56
N LEU A 363 1.01 10.72 16.43
CA LEU A 363 0.21 10.49 15.23
C LEU A 363 1.15 10.06 14.09
N PRO A 364 0.71 9.20 13.15
CA PRO A 364 1.49 8.83 11.99
C PRO A 364 1.91 10.04 11.13
N ALA A 365 3.11 9.99 10.55
CA ALA A 365 3.61 11.05 9.66
C ALA A 365 2.70 11.33 8.46
N VAL A 366 2.01 10.29 7.96
CA VAL A 366 1.00 10.37 6.89
C VAL A 366 -0.07 11.42 7.19
N ILE A 367 -0.53 11.52 8.45
CA ILE A 367 -1.57 12.47 8.86
C ILE A 367 -1.03 13.90 8.73
N TRP A 368 0.15 14.17 9.30
CA TRP A 368 0.76 15.51 9.27
C TRP A 368 1.05 15.98 7.85
N VAL A 369 1.64 15.11 7.02
CA VAL A 369 1.96 15.42 5.62
C VAL A 369 0.68 15.70 4.81
N SER A 370 -0.37 14.89 5.00
CA SER A 370 -1.66 15.10 4.33
C SER A 370 -2.32 16.41 4.77
N LEU A 371 -2.34 16.71 6.08
CA LEU A 371 -2.93 17.93 6.64
C LEU A 371 -2.24 19.20 6.11
N ILE A 372 -0.91 19.22 6.04
CA ILE A 372 -0.18 20.37 5.49
C ILE A 372 -0.48 20.52 3.99
N GLY A 373 -0.42 19.43 3.21
CA GLY A 373 -0.75 19.47 1.79
C GLY A 373 -2.16 20.02 1.55
N MET A 374 -3.13 19.54 2.33
CA MET A 374 -4.51 20.02 2.25
C MET A 374 -4.63 21.50 2.63
N ALA A 375 -3.96 21.92 3.70
CA ALA A 375 -3.99 23.31 4.16
C ALA A 375 -3.42 24.29 3.13
N LEU A 376 -2.30 23.93 2.48
CA LEU A 376 -1.64 24.80 1.50
C LEU A 376 -2.45 25.02 0.22
N THR A 377 -3.39 24.14 -0.09
CA THR A 377 -4.24 24.23 -1.29
C THR A 377 -5.71 24.48 -0.96
N TYR A 378 -6.03 24.67 0.32
CA TYR A 378 -7.38 25.00 0.76
C TYR A 378 -7.79 26.36 0.17
N PRO A 379 -8.99 26.51 -0.42
CA PRO A 379 -9.37 27.73 -1.16
C PRO A 379 -9.27 29.04 -0.38
N ALA A 380 -9.37 29.02 0.95
CA ALA A 380 -9.23 30.23 1.78
C ALA A 380 -7.78 30.58 2.16
N MET A 381 -6.80 29.72 1.82
CA MET A 381 -5.40 29.92 2.17
C MET A 381 -4.70 30.86 1.18
N PRO A 382 -3.85 31.80 1.63
CA PRO A 382 -3.04 32.62 0.73
C PRO A 382 -2.19 31.75 -0.20
N TYR A 383 -2.09 32.16 -1.46
CA TYR A 383 -1.35 31.48 -2.53
C TYR A 383 -1.84 30.06 -2.91
N ALA A 384 -3.02 29.65 -2.44
CA ALA A 384 -3.55 28.31 -2.70
C ALA A 384 -3.69 27.99 -4.20
N ALA A 385 -4.13 28.97 -5.00
CA ALA A 385 -4.32 28.80 -6.44
C ALA A 385 -2.98 28.63 -7.17
N GLU A 386 -1.98 29.43 -6.81
CA GLU A 386 -0.63 29.38 -7.37
C GLU A 386 0.06 28.07 -7.01
N ILE A 387 -0.04 27.65 -5.74
CA ILE A 387 0.48 26.36 -5.27
C ILE A 387 -0.20 25.20 -6.02
N ALA A 388 -1.52 25.25 -6.16
CA ALA A 388 -2.28 24.24 -6.91
C ALA A 388 -1.89 24.20 -8.39
N ALA A 389 -1.64 25.37 -9.02
CA ALA A 389 -1.22 25.47 -10.41
C ALA A 389 0.18 24.88 -10.62
N LEU A 390 1.15 25.21 -9.76
CA LEU A 390 2.52 24.71 -9.85
C LEU A 390 2.59 23.19 -9.59
N THR A 391 2.00 22.74 -8.49
CA THR A 391 2.00 21.33 -8.12
C THR A 391 1.15 20.49 -9.07
N GLY A 392 0.12 21.09 -9.69
CA GLY A 392 -0.76 20.48 -10.68
C GLY A 392 -0.06 20.02 -11.96
N LYS A 393 1.09 20.62 -12.32
CA LYS A 393 1.90 20.22 -13.47
C LYS A 393 2.54 18.83 -13.33
N ILE A 394 2.61 18.31 -12.10
CA ILE A 394 3.13 16.98 -11.81
C ILE A 394 1.97 16.00 -11.79
N ASN A 395 1.95 15.08 -12.74
CA ASN A 395 0.98 14.00 -12.76
C ASN A 395 1.21 13.11 -11.53
N PHE A 396 0.14 12.84 -10.76
CA PHE A 396 0.26 12.07 -9.52
C PHE A 396 0.75 10.63 -9.78
N LEU A 397 0.42 10.04 -10.94
CA LEU A 397 0.83 8.69 -11.30
C LEU A 397 2.35 8.56 -11.52
N ALA A 398 3.01 9.62 -11.96
CA ALA A 398 4.47 9.65 -12.08
C ALA A 398 5.17 9.48 -10.72
N LEU A 399 4.52 9.86 -9.62
CA LEU A 399 5.02 9.64 -8.26
C LEU A 399 4.72 8.24 -7.70
N ALA A 400 3.83 7.48 -8.34
CA ALA A 400 3.54 6.10 -7.94
C ALA A 400 4.65 5.13 -8.39
N THR A 401 5.21 5.31 -9.58
CA THR A 401 6.22 4.40 -10.14
C THR A 401 7.46 4.19 -9.24
N PRO A 402 8.04 5.23 -8.62
CA PRO A 402 9.13 5.04 -7.64
C PRO A 402 8.69 4.20 -6.44
N ILE A 403 7.49 4.40 -5.91
CA ILE A 403 6.95 3.62 -4.78
C ILE A 403 6.89 2.14 -5.14
N LEU A 404 6.28 1.83 -6.29
CA LEU A 404 6.11 0.46 -6.73
C LEU A 404 7.44 -0.20 -7.12
N THR A 405 8.43 0.58 -7.53
CA THR A 405 9.81 0.11 -7.72
C THR A 405 10.42 -0.37 -6.40
N PHE A 406 10.36 0.44 -5.34
CA PHE A 406 10.87 0.04 -4.02
C PHE A 406 10.08 -1.13 -3.42
N ALA A 407 8.76 -1.15 -3.61
CA ALA A 407 7.93 -2.28 -3.23
C ALA A 407 8.41 -3.56 -3.93
N GLY A 408 8.56 -3.52 -5.26
CA GLY A 408 9.04 -4.64 -6.06
C GLY A 408 10.42 -5.14 -5.63
N LEU A 409 11.38 -4.23 -5.46
CA LEU A 409 12.73 -4.55 -5.01
C LEU A 409 12.77 -5.20 -3.61
N SER A 410 11.74 -4.97 -2.79
CA SER A 410 11.62 -5.55 -1.46
C SER A 410 10.90 -6.91 -1.41
N ILE A 411 10.15 -7.28 -2.44
CA ILE A 411 9.30 -8.50 -2.45
C ILE A 411 10.09 -9.76 -2.10
N ALA A 412 11.28 -9.92 -2.67
CA ALA A 412 12.00 -11.19 -2.60
C ALA A 412 12.41 -11.61 -1.17
N LYS A 413 12.47 -10.68 -0.21
CA LYS A 413 12.80 -10.96 1.18
C LYS A 413 11.68 -11.70 1.91
N ASP A 414 10.43 -11.46 1.48
CA ASP A 414 9.22 -12.01 2.11
C ASP A 414 8.78 -13.32 1.45
N ILE A 415 9.41 -13.69 0.32
CA ILE A 415 9.12 -14.93 -0.43
C ILE A 415 9.36 -16.21 0.37
N PRO A 416 10.44 -16.36 1.17
CA PRO A 416 10.63 -17.55 2.00
C PRO A 416 9.48 -17.76 3.00
N ALA A 417 8.99 -16.69 3.64
CA ALA A 417 7.84 -16.75 4.54
C ALA A 417 6.56 -17.06 3.75
N PHE A 418 6.36 -16.40 2.60
CA PHE A 418 5.22 -16.65 1.72
C PHE A 418 5.17 -18.11 1.22
N ARG A 419 6.30 -18.76 0.91
CA ARG A 419 6.34 -20.16 0.44
C ARG A 419 5.87 -21.17 1.49
N GLN A 420 5.84 -20.76 2.77
CA GLN A 420 5.28 -21.58 3.85
C GLN A 420 3.75 -21.44 3.94
N LEU A 421 3.18 -20.41 3.31
CA LEU A 421 1.74 -20.23 3.20
C LEU A 421 1.17 -21.22 2.19
N GLY A 422 0.07 -21.88 2.54
CA GLY A 422 -0.65 -22.73 1.61
C GLY A 422 -1.39 -21.90 0.55
N TRP A 423 -1.45 -22.36 -0.71
CA TRP A 423 -2.16 -21.65 -1.79
C TRP A 423 -3.60 -21.24 -1.43
N ARG A 424 -4.26 -22.01 -0.56
CA ARG A 424 -5.62 -21.76 -0.08
C ARG A 424 -5.72 -20.42 0.65
N ILE A 425 -4.76 -20.10 1.52
CA ILE A 425 -4.80 -18.85 2.28
C ILE A 425 -4.52 -17.65 1.38
N VAL A 426 -3.68 -17.83 0.36
CA VAL A 426 -3.41 -16.81 -0.65
C VAL A 426 -4.67 -16.46 -1.43
N VAL A 427 -5.47 -17.46 -1.81
CA VAL A 427 -6.77 -17.24 -2.46
C VAL A 427 -7.72 -16.48 -1.54
N VAL A 428 -7.78 -16.85 -0.26
CA VAL A 428 -8.59 -16.11 0.74
C VAL A 428 -8.16 -14.66 0.82
N SER A 429 -6.85 -14.40 0.84
CA SER A 429 -6.32 -13.03 0.86
C SER A 429 -6.72 -12.22 -0.37
N PHE A 430 -6.67 -12.81 -1.56
CA PHE A 430 -7.17 -12.14 -2.76
C PHE A 430 -8.67 -11.88 -2.68
N MET A 431 -9.47 -12.80 -2.13
CA MET A 431 -10.90 -12.58 -1.92
C MET A 431 -11.20 -11.53 -0.85
N ALA A 432 -10.40 -11.45 0.21
CA ALA A 432 -10.52 -10.41 1.23
C ALA A 432 -10.20 -9.02 0.63
N ASN A 433 -9.08 -8.89 -0.10
CA ASN A 433 -8.71 -7.64 -0.77
C ASN A 433 -9.72 -7.24 -1.86
N ALA A 434 -10.22 -8.19 -2.65
CA ALA A 434 -11.28 -7.94 -3.62
C ALA A 434 -12.58 -7.51 -2.93
N GLY A 435 -12.92 -8.17 -1.83
CA GLY A 435 -14.09 -7.85 -1.02
C GLY A 435 -14.02 -6.44 -0.45
N THR A 436 -12.88 -6.02 0.11
CA THR A 436 -12.64 -4.63 0.54
C THR A 436 -12.93 -3.64 -0.58
N PHE A 437 -12.30 -3.83 -1.74
CA PHE A 437 -12.43 -2.91 -2.87
C PHE A 437 -13.86 -2.85 -3.41
N LEU A 438 -14.46 -4.02 -3.66
CA LEU A 438 -15.81 -4.14 -4.22
C LEU A 438 -16.88 -3.70 -3.21
N GLY A 439 -16.72 -4.07 -1.94
CA GLY A 439 -17.64 -3.70 -0.85
C GLY A 439 -17.71 -2.20 -0.67
N ALA A 440 -16.56 -1.53 -0.58
CA ALA A 440 -16.50 -0.07 -0.52
C ALA A 440 -17.04 0.57 -1.80
N THR A 441 -16.69 0.05 -2.98
CA THR A 441 -17.24 0.53 -4.27
C THR A 441 -18.76 0.44 -4.31
N LEU A 442 -19.35 -0.68 -3.89
CA LEU A 442 -20.80 -0.91 -3.89
C LEU A 442 -21.53 0.07 -2.97
N ILE A 443 -21.03 0.24 -1.74
CA ILE A 443 -21.63 1.19 -0.80
C ILE A 443 -21.44 2.63 -1.28
N ALA A 444 -20.25 2.98 -1.76
CA ALA A 444 -19.97 4.28 -2.34
C ALA A 444 -20.93 4.58 -3.50
N GLN A 445 -21.10 3.64 -4.43
CA GLN A 445 -22.01 3.75 -5.58
C GLN A 445 -23.46 3.94 -5.13
N PHE A 446 -23.92 3.21 -4.12
CA PHE A 446 -25.29 3.31 -3.60
C PHE A 446 -25.58 4.71 -3.02
N TRP A 447 -24.64 5.28 -2.28
CA TRP A 447 -24.78 6.60 -1.65
C TRP A 447 -24.36 7.76 -2.55
N MET A 448 -23.74 7.46 -3.70
CA MET A 448 -23.34 8.47 -4.66
C MET A 448 -24.59 9.03 -5.34
N HIS A 449 -24.92 10.26 -4.99
CA HIS A 449 -25.90 11.01 -5.76
C HIS A 449 -25.18 11.44 -7.03
N VAL A 450 -25.64 10.94 -8.18
CA VAL A 450 -25.14 11.41 -9.48
C VAL A 450 -25.25 12.93 -9.45
N PRO A 451 -24.17 13.70 -9.71
CA PRO A 451 -24.31 15.13 -9.90
C PRO A 451 -25.33 15.30 -11.01
N VAL A 452 -26.46 15.94 -10.71
CA VAL A 452 -27.44 16.31 -11.73
C VAL A 452 -26.64 17.12 -12.76
N THR A 453 -26.51 16.55 -13.96
CA THR A 453 -25.76 17.09 -15.10
C THR A 453 -26.18 18.51 -15.43
#